data_AF-A0A8B9UCA7-F1
#
_entry.id   AF-A0A8B9UCA7-F1
#
_cell.length_a   1.000
_cell.length_b   1.000
_cell.length_c   1.000
_cell.angle_alpha   90.00
_cell.angle_beta   90.00
_cell.angle_gamma   90.00
#
_symmetry.space_group_name_H-M   'P 1'
#
loop_
_entity.id
_entity.type
_entity.pdbx_description
1 polymer ?
#
loop_
_entity_poly.entity_id
_entity_poly.type
_entity_poly.pdbx_seq_one_letter_code
_entity_poly.pdbx_strand_id
1 'polypeptide(L)'
;MGGGGSTRRVTFEADENENITVVKGVRLSDSVIDRMKEPSSPSGRQHRSSSAVNDEELKKRIAEELALERARRDSEAQKRRLKQEQAYVRDEFGKILDRERISSNEHLTRAILRERAATEEERQKAQRFTEHKEFWYWRDPLWQGLMQSRIPVF
;
A
#
# COMPACT_ATOMS: atom_id res chain seq x y z
N MET A 1 56.99 -6.26 -34.54
CA MET A 1 56.55 -4.95 -35.06
C MET A 1 56.21 -5.13 -36.53
N GLY A 2 55.03 -4.70 -36.97
CA GLY A 2 54.61 -4.84 -38.38
C GLY A 2 53.10 -4.70 -38.59
N GLY A 3 52.47 -3.70 -37.98
CA GLY A 3 51.06 -3.40 -38.20
C GLY A 3 50.88 -2.57 -39.48
N GLY A 4 50.71 -3.25 -40.62
CA GLY A 4 50.30 -2.61 -41.87
C GLY A 4 48.80 -2.36 -41.86
N GLY A 5 48.37 -1.20 -41.37
CA GLY A 5 46.97 -0.77 -41.46
C GLY A 5 46.61 -0.43 -42.91
N SER A 6 45.94 -1.35 -43.61
CA SER A 6 45.32 -1.05 -44.90
C SER A 6 44.10 -0.18 -44.67
N THR A 7 44.26 1.14 -44.74
CA THR A 7 43.14 2.09 -44.72
C THR A 7 42.42 2.03 -46.07
N ARG A 8 41.63 0.98 -46.30
CA ARG A 8 40.68 0.94 -47.41
C ARG A 8 39.48 1.81 -47.03
N ARG A 9 39.18 2.80 -47.87
CA ARG A 9 37.98 3.64 -47.72
C ARG A 9 36.78 2.83 -48.19
N VAL A 10 35.80 2.65 -47.31
CA VAL A 10 34.54 1.97 -47.60
C VAL A 10 33.42 2.95 -47.30
N THR A 11 32.43 3.06 -48.19
CA THR A 11 31.23 3.86 -47.99
C THR A 11 30.21 3.03 -47.24
N PHE A 12 29.66 3.56 -46.14
CA PHE A 12 28.57 2.93 -45.39
C PHE A 12 27.24 3.55 -45.84
N GLU A 13 26.23 2.71 -46.05
CA GLU A 13 24.84 3.18 -46.15
C GLU A 13 24.24 3.19 -44.75
N ALA A 14 23.60 4.30 -44.40
CA ALA A 14 22.87 4.43 -43.15
C ALA A 14 21.44 3.93 -43.33
N ASP A 15 20.84 3.41 -42.27
CA ASP A 15 19.43 3.01 -42.28
C ASP A 15 18.47 4.22 -42.29
N GLU A 16 17.16 3.96 -42.30
CA GLU A 16 16.10 4.99 -42.28
C GLU A 16 16.14 5.91 -41.04
N ASN A 17 16.92 5.53 -40.02
CA ASN A 17 17.15 6.29 -38.80
C ASN A 17 18.56 6.88 -38.74
N GLU A 18 19.25 6.94 -39.88
CA GLU A 18 20.62 7.44 -40.05
C GLU A 18 21.67 6.70 -39.19
N ASN A 19 21.37 5.48 -38.73
CA ASN A 19 22.32 4.70 -37.93
C ASN A 19 23.22 3.84 -38.81
N ILE A 20 24.50 3.75 -38.41
CA ILE A 20 25.48 2.85 -39.01
C ILE A 20 25.92 1.85 -37.95
N THR A 21 25.66 0.56 -38.18
CA THR A 21 26.10 -0.51 -37.28
C THR A 21 27.35 -1.19 -37.81
N VAL A 22 28.46 -1.09 -37.08
CA VAL A 22 29.73 -1.76 -37.41
C VAL A 22 30.00 -2.83 -36.38
N VAL A 23 29.93 -4.10 -36.79
CA VAL A 23 30.18 -5.23 -35.89
C VAL A 23 31.70 -5.49 -35.81
N LYS A 24 32.30 -5.15 -34.66
CA LYS A 24 33.74 -5.30 -34.43
C LYS A 24 34.10 -6.79 -34.32
N GLY A 25 34.81 -7.32 -35.32
CA GLY A 25 35.47 -8.64 -35.22
C GLY A 25 34.74 -9.83 -35.83
N VAL A 26 33.78 -9.62 -36.72
CA VAL A 26 33.13 -10.74 -37.45
C VAL A 26 34.05 -11.27 -38.54
N ARG A 27 34.51 -12.51 -38.41
CA ARG A 27 35.13 -13.25 -39.52
C ARG A 27 34.05 -13.97 -40.30
N LEU A 28 33.96 -13.67 -41.59
CA LEU A 28 33.16 -14.46 -42.51
C LEU A 28 33.86 -15.81 -42.74
N SER A 29 33.07 -16.87 -42.94
CA SER A 29 33.62 -18.17 -43.37
C SER A 29 34.12 -18.07 -44.81
N ASP A 30 35.11 -18.89 -45.17
CA ASP A 30 35.67 -18.93 -46.54
C ASP A 30 34.56 -19.15 -47.59
N SER A 31 33.53 -19.93 -47.27
CA SER A 31 32.35 -20.14 -48.11
C SER A 31 31.48 -18.89 -48.34
N VAL A 32 31.47 -17.93 -47.41
CA VAL A 32 30.78 -16.64 -47.60
C VAL A 32 31.67 -15.69 -48.41
N ILE A 33 32.98 -15.73 -48.17
CA ILE A 33 33.96 -14.91 -48.88
C ILE A 33 34.00 -15.28 -50.36
N ASP A 34 34.04 -16.56 -50.71
CA ASP A 34 34.06 -17.02 -52.10
C ASP A 34 32.79 -16.60 -52.85
N ARG A 35 31.62 -16.69 -52.20
CA ARG A 35 30.33 -16.21 -52.74
C ARG A 35 30.28 -14.69 -52.94
N MET A 36 30.94 -13.93 -52.08
CA MET A 36 31.05 -12.48 -52.24
C MET A 36 32.08 -12.08 -53.31
N LYS A 37 33.07 -12.95 -53.55
CA LYS A 37 34.17 -12.72 -54.50
C LYS A 37 33.81 -13.11 -55.93
N GLU A 38 32.90 -14.07 -56.12
CA GLU A 38 32.36 -14.45 -57.42
C GLU A 38 30.83 -14.43 -57.37
N PRO A 39 30.14 -13.51 -58.09
CA PRO A 39 28.68 -13.51 -58.18
C PRO A 39 28.23 -14.71 -59.03
N SER A 40 28.26 -15.90 -58.44
CA SER A 40 27.77 -17.12 -59.05
C SER A 40 26.28 -17.28 -58.75
N SER A 41 25.52 -17.34 -59.83
CA SER A 41 24.05 -17.42 -59.93
C SER A 41 23.37 -18.35 -58.91
N PRO A 42 22.12 -18.06 -58.52
CA PRO A 42 21.44 -18.73 -57.41
C PRO A 42 21.06 -20.17 -57.81
N SER A 43 21.89 -21.13 -57.42
CA SER A 43 21.52 -22.55 -57.50
C SER A 43 20.69 -22.94 -56.27
N GLY A 44 19.55 -23.58 -56.53
CA GLY A 44 18.96 -24.52 -55.57
C GLY A 44 17.92 -23.95 -54.62
N ARG A 45 16.79 -23.51 -55.16
CA ARG A 45 15.52 -23.37 -54.44
C ARG A 45 15.04 -24.74 -53.96
N GLN A 46 15.46 -25.21 -52.79
CA GLN A 46 14.86 -26.38 -52.13
C GLN A 46 14.77 -26.20 -50.61
N HIS A 47 13.83 -25.37 -50.17
CA HIS A 47 13.25 -25.47 -48.83
C HIS A 47 11.85 -24.85 -48.84
N ARG A 48 10.89 -25.55 -49.44
CA ARG A 48 9.47 -25.13 -49.45
C ARG A 48 8.59 -26.34 -49.13
N SER A 49 8.68 -26.82 -47.89
CA SER A 49 7.63 -27.69 -47.32
C SER A 49 7.78 -27.93 -45.81
N SER A 50 8.96 -27.75 -45.21
CA SER A 50 9.18 -27.93 -43.76
C SER A 50 9.17 -26.64 -42.93
N SER A 51 9.25 -25.46 -43.55
CA SER A 51 9.22 -24.18 -42.82
C SER A 51 7.82 -23.73 -42.43
N ALA A 52 6.80 -24.02 -43.24
CA ALA A 52 5.44 -23.53 -42.99
C ALA A 52 4.80 -24.13 -41.72
N VAL A 53 5.08 -25.41 -41.43
CA VAL A 53 4.60 -26.07 -40.20
C VAL A 53 5.32 -25.49 -38.97
N ASN A 54 6.60 -25.14 -39.11
CA ASN A 54 7.41 -24.53 -38.07
C ASN A 54 7.03 -23.06 -37.81
N ASP A 55 6.67 -22.31 -38.85
CA ASP A 55 6.26 -20.90 -38.76
C ASP A 55 4.92 -20.74 -38.03
N GLU A 56 3.96 -21.64 -38.25
CA GLU A 56 2.67 -21.62 -37.54
C GLU A 56 2.82 -22.03 -36.06
N GLU A 57 3.70 -22.98 -35.75
CA GLU A 57 4.01 -23.32 -34.36
C GLU A 57 4.74 -22.16 -33.65
N LEU A 58 5.65 -21.47 -34.35
CA LEU A 58 6.34 -20.28 -33.83
C LEU A 58 5.35 -19.14 -33.54
N LYS A 59 4.44 -18.84 -34.48
CA LYS A 59 3.39 -17.84 -34.29
C LYS A 59 2.47 -18.19 -33.12
N LYS A 60 2.13 -19.46 -32.97
CA LYS A 60 1.30 -19.94 -31.86
C LYS A 60 2.02 -19.75 -30.52
N ARG A 61 3.32 -20.08 -30.43
CA ARG A 61 4.13 -19.82 -29.22
C ARG A 61 4.24 -18.33 -28.90
N ILE A 62 4.44 -17.48 -29.90
CA ILE A 62 4.47 -16.03 -29.72
C ILE A 62 3.11 -15.52 -29.23
N ALA A 63 2.00 -15.99 -29.82
CA ALA A 63 0.66 -15.62 -29.40
C ALA A 63 0.34 -16.09 -27.97
N GLU A 64 0.78 -17.30 -27.60
CA GLU A 64 0.63 -17.88 -26.27
C GLU A 64 1.46 -17.12 -25.22
N GLU A 65 2.72 -16.84 -25.51
CA GLU A 65 3.60 -16.05 -24.65
C GLU A 65 3.06 -14.63 -24.44
N LEU A 66 2.52 -14.01 -25.49
CA LEU A 66 1.89 -12.70 -25.41
C LEU A 66 0.56 -12.72 -24.64
N ALA A 67 -0.18 -13.82 -24.70
CA ALA A 67 -1.39 -14.02 -23.89
C ALA A 67 -1.06 -14.23 -22.41
N LEU A 68 -0.03 -15.02 -22.10
CA LEU A 68 0.50 -15.21 -20.74
C LEU A 68 0.99 -13.89 -20.13
N GLU A 69 1.71 -13.09 -20.90
CA GLU A 69 2.21 -11.79 -20.44
C GLU A 69 1.06 -10.80 -20.17
N ARG A 70 0.00 -10.82 -20.99
CA ARG A 70 -1.24 -10.05 -20.73
C ARG A 70 -1.94 -10.52 -19.47
N ALA A 71 -2.15 -11.83 -19.32
CA ALA A 71 -2.78 -12.41 -18.13
C ALA A 71 -2.01 -12.07 -16.86
N ARG A 72 -0.67 -12.09 -16.92
CA ARG A 72 0.19 -11.66 -15.81
C ARG A 72 -0.03 -10.19 -15.47
N ARG A 73 0.00 -9.28 -16.45
CA ARG A 73 -0.24 -7.85 -16.21
C ARG A 73 -1.62 -7.58 -15.62
N ASP A 74 -2.65 -8.25 -16.10
CA ASP A 74 -4.01 -8.10 -15.56
C ASP A 74 -4.10 -8.61 -14.12
N SER A 75 -3.46 -9.75 -13.80
CA SER A 75 -3.39 -10.27 -12.45
C SER A 75 -2.65 -9.33 -11.49
N GLU A 76 -1.54 -8.73 -11.94
CA GLU A 76 -0.77 -7.77 -11.16
C GLU A 76 -1.57 -6.47 -10.95
N ALA A 77 -2.27 -5.99 -11.97
CA ALA A 77 -3.15 -4.83 -11.88
C ALA A 77 -4.31 -5.08 -10.90
N GLN A 78 -4.94 -6.25 -10.96
CA GLN A 78 -6.00 -6.64 -10.03
C GLN A 78 -5.47 -6.74 -8.60
N LYS A 79 -4.29 -7.34 -8.39
CA LYS A 79 -3.64 -7.40 -7.08
C LYS A 79 -3.32 -6.02 -6.52
N ARG A 80 -2.86 -5.09 -7.37
CA ARG A 80 -2.61 -3.69 -6.97
C ARG A 80 -3.90 -2.99 -6.56
N ARG A 81 -4.98 -3.15 -7.33
CA ARG A 81 -6.30 -2.59 -7.01
C ARG A 81 -6.82 -3.12 -5.68
N LEU A 82 -6.81 -4.45 -5.49
CA LEU A 82 -7.25 -5.07 -4.23
C LEU A 82 -6.43 -4.61 -3.03
N LYS A 83 -5.10 -4.45 -3.19
CA LYS A 83 -4.25 -3.94 -2.12
C LYS A 83 -4.56 -2.48 -1.78
N GLN A 84 -4.82 -1.65 -2.79
CA GLN A 84 -5.23 -0.26 -2.61
C GLN A 84 -6.58 -0.18 -1.90
N GLU A 85 -7.55 -0.98 -2.31
CA GLU A 85 -8.87 -1.05 -1.69
C GLU A 85 -8.78 -1.56 -0.25
N GLN A 86 -7.99 -2.59 0.01
CA GLN A 86 -7.75 -3.08 1.37
C GLN A 86 -7.11 -2.01 2.26
N ALA A 87 -6.14 -1.24 1.73
CA ALA A 87 -5.52 -0.14 2.45
C ALA A 87 -6.53 0.99 2.72
N TYR A 88 -7.36 1.33 1.73
CA TYR A 88 -8.42 2.32 1.85
C TYR A 88 -9.44 1.91 2.91
N VAL A 89 -9.96 0.68 2.84
CA VAL A 89 -10.91 0.15 3.81
C VAL A 89 -10.32 0.16 5.22
N ARG A 90 -9.05 -0.25 5.37
CA ARG A 90 -8.35 -0.20 6.67
C ARG A 90 -8.24 1.22 7.23
N ASP A 91 -7.92 2.19 6.38
CA ASP A 91 -7.84 3.61 6.77
C ASP A 91 -9.21 4.16 7.17
N GLU A 92 -10.26 3.87 6.40
CA GLU A 92 -11.64 4.27 6.73
C GLU A 92 -12.12 3.65 8.05
N PHE A 93 -11.85 2.36 8.28
CA PHE A 93 -12.12 1.73 9.58
C PHE A 93 -11.36 2.41 10.71
N GLY A 94 -10.09 2.76 10.50
CA GLY A 94 -9.29 3.51 11.47
C GLY A 94 -9.94 4.83 11.85
N LYS A 95 -10.36 5.63 10.86
CA LYS A 95 -11.04 6.92 11.08
C LYS A 95 -12.34 6.77 11.87
N ILE A 96 -13.13 5.73 11.58
CA ILE A 96 -14.38 5.48 12.30
C ILE A 96 -14.09 5.11 13.75
N LEU A 97 -13.15 4.19 13.99
CA LEU A 97 -12.76 3.78 15.34
C LEU A 97 -12.22 4.95 16.17
N ASP A 98 -11.39 5.81 15.57
CA ASP A 98 -10.87 6.99 16.27
C ASP A 98 -11.97 7.97 16.64
N ARG A 99 -12.91 8.23 15.73
CA ARG A 99 -14.08 9.09 16.00
C ARG A 99 -14.96 8.52 17.10
N GLU A 100 -15.24 7.22 17.07
CA GLU A 100 -16.02 6.54 18.09
C GLU A 100 -15.31 6.61 19.45
N ARG A 101 -14.00 6.33 19.48
CA ARG A 101 -13.20 6.40 20.70
C ARG A 101 -13.22 7.81 21.31
N ILE A 102 -13.05 8.84 20.49
CA ILE A 102 -13.08 10.24 20.94
C ILE A 102 -14.48 10.59 21.48
N SER A 103 -15.54 10.32 20.72
CA SER A 103 -16.92 10.59 21.13
C SER A 103 -17.30 9.87 22.42
N SER A 104 -16.94 8.59 22.53
CA SER A 104 -17.17 7.78 23.72
C SER A 104 -16.39 8.32 24.93
N ASN A 105 -15.12 8.69 24.75
CA ASN A 105 -14.31 9.28 25.82
C ASN A 105 -14.85 10.64 26.28
N GLU A 106 -15.27 11.50 25.35
CA GLU A 106 -15.92 12.76 25.67
C GLU A 106 -17.25 12.55 26.41
N HIS A 107 -18.03 11.54 26.01
CA HIS A 107 -19.26 11.18 26.70
C HIS A 107 -18.99 10.70 28.12
N LEU A 108 -18.04 9.79 28.29
CA LEU A 108 -17.59 9.29 29.59
C LEU A 108 -17.10 10.43 30.49
N THR A 109 -16.24 11.30 29.97
CA THR A 109 -15.72 12.47 30.70
C THR A 109 -16.85 13.37 31.16
N ARG A 110 -17.84 13.64 30.28
CA ARG A 110 -19.03 14.42 30.66
C ARG A 110 -19.89 13.73 31.71
N ALA A 111 -20.08 12.41 31.62
CA ALA A 111 -20.85 11.64 32.59
C ALA A 111 -20.20 11.68 33.97
N ILE A 112 -18.89 11.46 34.04
CA ILE A 112 -18.11 11.53 35.30
C ILE A 112 -18.24 12.91 35.94
N LEU A 113 -18.10 13.99 35.16
CA LEU A 113 -18.23 15.34 35.68
C LEU A 113 -19.64 15.63 36.21
N ARG A 114 -20.68 15.17 35.51
CA ARG A 114 -22.07 15.31 35.95
C ARG A 114 -22.33 14.53 37.25
N GLU A 115 -21.84 13.31 37.34
CA GLU A 115 -21.97 12.48 38.55
C GLU A 115 -21.27 13.12 39.74
N ARG A 116 -20.05 13.63 39.55
CA ARG A 116 -19.31 14.36 40.60
C ARG A 116 -20.06 15.61 41.05
N ALA A 117 -20.63 16.37 40.12
CA ALA A 117 -21.43 17.55 40.46
C ALA A 117 -22.68 17.18 41.25
N ALA A 118 -23.41 16.14 40.82
CA ALA A 118 -24.62 15.68 41.50
C ALA A 118 -24.34 15.13 42.91
N THR A 119 -23.31 14.31 43.06
CA THR A 119 -22.90 13.75 44.35
C THR A 119 -22.42 14.83 45.32
N GLU A 120 -21.69 15.84 44.84
CA GLU A 120 -21.28 16.98 45.65
C GLU A 120 -22.46 17.87 46.07
N GLU A 121 -23.43 18.09 45.18
CA GLU A 121 -24.65 18.84 45.50
C GLU A 121 -25.48 18.14 46.59
N GLU A 122 -25.67 16.82 46.49
CA GLU A 122 -26.34 16.03 47.53
C GLU A 122 -25.58 16.08 48.86
N ARG A 123 -24.25 15.98 48.81
CA ARG A 123 -23.39 16.09 50.01
C ARG A 123 -23.56 17.45 50.69
N GLN A 124 -23.52 18.55 49.94
CA GLN A 124 -23.73 19.90 50.49
C GLN A 124 -25.14 20.10 51.03
N LYS A 125 -26.15 19.50 50.38
CA LYS A 125 -27.53 19.53 50.87
C LYS A 125 -27.66 18.78 52.20
N ALA A 126 -27.06 17.60 52.31
CA ALA A 126 -27.01 16.83 53.56
C ALA A 126 -26.30 17.61 54.67
N GLN A 127 -25.17 18.26 54.36
CA GLN A 127 -24.46 19.13 55.31
C GLN A 127 -25.31 20.29 55.82
N ARG A 128 -26.01 20.98 54.93
CA ARG A 128 -26.95 22.04 55.33
C ARG A 128 -28.07 21.52 56.22
N PHE A 129 -28.61 20.33 55.95
CA PHE A 129 -29.60 19.73 56.83
C PHE A 129 -29.02 19.35 58.19
N THR A 130 -27.78 18.86 58.25
CA THR A 130 -27.11 18.60 59.54
C THR A 130 -26.87 19.89 60.30
N GLU A 131 -26.31 20.93 59.68
CA GLU A 131 -26.09 22.24 60.31
C GLU A 131 -27.40 22.85 60.80
N HIS A 132 -28.45 22.77 59.99
CA HIS A 132 -29.77 23.24 60.38
C HIS A 132 -30.30 22.43 61.58
N LYS A 133 -30.20 21.09 61.57
CA LYS A 133 -30.58 20.27 62.72
C LYS A 133 -29.79 20.64 63.98
N GLU A 134 -28.46 20.75 63.87
CA GLU A 134 -27.61 21.20 64.98
C GLU A 134 -28.05 22.57 65.49
N PHE A 135 -28.33 23.53 64.61
CA PHE A 135 -28.85 24.84 64.98
C PHE A 135 -30.19 24.76 65.74
N TRP A 136 -31.13 23.92 65.30
CA TRP A 136 -32.40 23.71 66.01
C TRP A 136 -32.18 23.03 67.37
N TYR A 137 -31.29 22.04 67.46
CA TYR A 137 -30.94 21.38 68.72
C TYR A 137 -30.31 22.36 69.72
N TRP A 138 -29.49 23.32 69.26
CA TRP A 138 -28.92 24.35 70.11
C TRP A 138 -29.92 25.43 70.53
N ARG A 139 -30.97 25.69 69.74
CA ARG A 139 -31.93 26.77 70.00
C ARG A 139 -33.12 26.36 70.88
N ASP A 140 -33.46 25.06 70.95
CA ASP A 140 -34.55 24.54 71.80
C ASP A 140 -34.03 23.92 73.13
N PRO A 141 -34.33 24.52 74.30
CA PRO A 141 -33.89 24.01 75.61
C PRO A 141 -34.43 22.60 75.93
N LEU A 142 -35.59 22.23 75.36
CA LEU A 142 -36.22 20.93 75.56
C LEU A 142 -35.39 19.77 74.98
N TRP A 143 -34.63 20.03 73.91
CA TRP A 143 -33.76 19.03 73.30
C TRP A 143 -32.37 18.96 73.95
N GLN A 144 -31.86 20.06 74.51
CA GLN A 144 -30.60 20.06 75.27
C GLN A 144 -30.69 19.20 76.54
N GLY A 145 -31.83 19.22 77.24
CA GLY A 145 -32.06 18.38 78.43
C GLY A 145 -32.02 16.88 78.13
N LEU A 146 -32.52 16.47 76.96
CA LEU A 146 -32.58 15.06 76.55
C LEU A 146 -31.20 14.47 76.18
N MET A 147 -30.30 15.29 75.61
CA MET A 147 -28.92 14.87 75.32
C MET A 147 -28.03 14.80 76.57
N GLN A 148 -28.18 15.72 77.53
CA GLN A 148 -27.41 15.69 78.78
C GLN A 148 -27.77 14.49 79.67
N SER A 149 -29.01 14.00 79.62
CA SER A 149 -29.45 12.81 80.35
C SER A 149 -28.95 11.47 79.79
N ARG A 150 -28.16 11.46 78.71
CA ARG A 150 -27.73 10.24 78.00
C ARG A 150 -26.20 10.03 77.99
N ILE A 151 -25.45 10.76 78.82
CA ILE A 151 -24.03 10.50 79.09
C ILE A 151 -23.96 9.45 80.21
N PRO A 152 -23.60 8.18 79.94
CA PRO A 152 -23.19 7.29 81.02
C PRO A 152 -21.82 7.75 81.53
N VAL A 153 -21.77 8.15 82.79
CA VAL A 153 -20.51 8.28 83.52
C VAL A 153 -20.03 6.86 83.80
N PHE A 154 -19.01 6.40 83.06
CA PHE A 154 -18.18 5.25 83.41
C PHE A 154 -16.75 5.51 82.96
#